data_AF-A0A918PDG5-F1
#
_entry.id   AF-A0A918PDG5-F1
#
_cell.length_a   1.000
_cell.length_b   1.000
_cell.length_c   1.000
_cell.angle_alpha   90.00
_cell.angle_beta   90.00
_cell.angle_gamma   90.00
#
_symmetry.space_group_name_H-M   'P 1'
#
loop_
_entity.id
_entity.type
_entity.pdbx_description
1 polymer ?
#
loop_
_entity_poly.entity_id
_entity_poly.type
_entity_poly.pdbx_seq_one_letter_code
_entity_poly.pdbx_strand_id
1 'polypeptide(L)'
;MPEYASLTTLDALLADLRVGEARRRQLAMVRGQLERGLARGGLPVGARRSLRRLLEKEALARYLRLAESGALRARQAAYPPTSQATNEARLQCLDLLRKTHGLPPIRLGPVAKVNLGCR
;
A
#
# COMPACT_ATOMS: atom_id res chain seq x y z
N MET A 1 14.33 1.55 15.13
CA MET A 1 13.38 0.96 14.17
C MET A 1 14.17 0.23 13.11
N PRO A 2 13.78 -0.96 12.64
CA PRO A 2 14.53 -1.66 11.61
C PRO A 2 14.54 -0.83 10.32
N GLU A 3 15.72 -0.42 9.87
CA GLU A 3 15.91 0.27 8.60
C GLU A 3 15.74 -0.74 7.45
N TYR A 4 14.59 -0.69 6.78
CA TYR A 4 14.34 -1.50 5.60
C TYR A 4 14.87 -0.78 4.37
N ALA A 5 15.85 -1.36 3.67
CA ALA A 5 16.42 -0.77 2.46
C ALA A 5 15.35 -0.45 1.41
N SER A 6 14.29 -1.27 1.32
CA SER A 6 13.16 -1.00 0.42
C SER A 6 12.37 0.27 0.78
N LEU A 7 12.26 0.61 2.07
CA LEU A 7 11.63 1.86 2.51
C LEU A 7 12.53 3.06 2.26
N THR A 8 13.84 2.93 2.46
CA THR A 8 14.79 4.00 2.12
C THR A 8 14.72 4.35 0.63
N THR A 9 14.68 3.34 -0.24
CA THR A 9 14.51 3.57 -1.69
C THR A 9 13.13 4.16 -2.02
N LEU A 10 12.07 3.74 -1.31
CA LEU A 10 10.74 4.31 -1.47
C LEU A 10 10.71 5.79 -1.06
N ASP A 11 11.32 6.14 0.07
CA ASP A 11 11.37 7.51 0.57
C ASP A 11 12.12 8.43 -0.43
N ALA A 12 13.21 7.95 -1.04
CA ALA A 12 13.91 8.66 -2.11
C ALA A 12 13.03 8.88 -3.35
N LEU A 13 12.28 7.85 -3.77
CA LEU A 13 11.35 7.95 -4.90
C LEU A 13 10.18 8.91 -4.60
N LEU A 14 9.69 8.94 -3.35
CA LEU A 14 8.66 9.88 -2.92
C LEU A 14 9.15 11.33 -2.86
N ALA A 15 10.42 11.55 -2.52
CA ALA A 15 11.03 12.87 -2.52
C ALA A 15 11.15 13.44 -3.94
N ASP A 16 11.43 12.59 -4.93
CA ASP A 16 11.53 12.98 -6.35
C ASP A 16 10.16 13.22 -7.01
N LEU A 17 9.11 12.55 -6.51
CA LEU A 17 7.74 12.70 -7.01
C LEU A 17 7.16 14.10 -6.78
N ARG A 18 7.05 14.88 -7.86
CA ARG A 18 6.33 16.16 -7.88
C ARG A 18 4.82 15.94 -7.94
N VAL A 19 4.22 15.70 -6.78
CA VAL A 19 2.77 15.52 -6.61
C VAL A 19 2.18 16.59 -5.69
N GLY A 20 0.88 16.88 -5.85
CA GLY A 20 0.16 17.81 -4.97
C GLY A 20 0.09 17.33 -3.51
N GLU A 21 -0.18 18.25 -2.59
CA GLU A 21 -0.12 18.00 -1.14
C GLU A 21 -1.06 16.87 -0.67
N ALA A 22 -2.28 16.83 -1.21
CA ALA A 22 -3.23 15.75 -0.92
C ALA A 22 -2.66 14.37 -1.29
N ARG A 23 -1.98 14.28 -2.44
CA ARG A 23 -1.36 13.04 -2.91
C ARG A 23 -0.14 12.67 -2.07
N ARG A 24 0.65 13.66 -1.67
CA ARG A 24 1.79 13.46 -0.76
C ARG A 24 1.34 12.88 0.58
N ARG A 25 0.23 13.36 1.15
CA ARG A 25 -0.38 12.79 2.37
C ARG A 25 -0.83 11.34 2.18
N GLN A 26 -1.46 11.03 1.04
CA GLN A 26 -1.86 9.66 0.71
C GLN A 26 -0.65 8.72 0.56
N LEU A 27 0.43 9.19 -0.08
CA LEU A 27 1.67 8.42 -0.23
C LEU A 27 2.37 8.19 1.11
N ALA A 28 2.44 9.20 1.98
CA ALA A 28 2.94 9.07 3.34
C ALA A 28 2.14 8.04 4.16
N MET A 29 0.81 8.03 3.99
CA MET A 29 -0.04 7.01 4.61
C MET A 29 0.32 5.60 4.11
N VAL A 30 0.45 5.41 2.80
CA VAL A 30 0.82 4.12 2.20
C VAL A 30 2.21 3.67 2.65
N ARG A 31 3.19 4.58 2.71
CA ARG A 31 4.54 4.32 3.22
C ARG A 31 4.49 3.77 4.65
N GLY A 32 3.75 4.44 5.54
CA GLY A 32 3.58 3.98 6.92
C GLY A 32 2.82 2.64 7.04
N GLN A 33 1.91 2.34 6.11
CA GLN A 33 1.25 1.03 6.07
C GLN A 33 2.20 -0.09 5.60
N LEU A 34 3.04 0.17 4.60
CA LEU A 34 4.05 -0.76 4.11
C LEU A 34 5.07 -1.08 5.21
N GLU A 35 5.55 -0.07 5.92
CA GLU A 35 6.42 -0.22 7.09
C GLU A 35 5.80 -1.12 8.16
N ARG A 36 4.53 -0.87 8.53
CA ARG A 36 3.81 -1.73 9.48
C ARG A 36 3.66 -3.16 8.97
N GLY A 37 3.43 -3.35 7.67
CA GLY A 37 3.38 -4.67 7.04
C GLY A 37 4.71 -5.42 7.14
N LEU A 38 5.83 -4.73 6.91
CA LEU A 38 7.18 -5.30 7.02
C LEU A 38 7.54 -5.64 8.48
N ALA A 39 7.24 -4.72 9.41
CA ALA A 39 7.50 -4.86 10.83
C ALA A 39 6.73 -6.03 11.45
N ARG A 40 5.49 -6.26 11.01
CA ARG A 40 4.66 -7.38 11.47
C ARG A 40 4.94 -8.71 10.75
N GLY A 41 5.90 -8.74 9.82
CA GLY A 41 6.18 -9.95 9.03
C GLY A 41 5.06 -10.35 8.07
N GLY A 42 4.13 -9.44 7.79
CA GLY A 42 2.99 -9.68 6.89
C GLY A 42 3.37 -9.67 5.41
N LEU A 43 4.60 -9.24 5.07
CA LEU A 43 5.13 -9.16 3.71
C LEU A 43 6.33 -10.09 3.51
N PRO A 44 6.62 -10.51 2.26
CA PRO A 44 7.74 -11.40 1.96
C PRO A 44 9.08 -10.84 2.46
N VAL A 45 9.99 -11.70 2.95
CA VAL A 45 11.30 -11.27 3.47
C VAL A 45 12.12 -10.51 2.40
N GLY A 46 12.02 -10.94 1.14
CA GLY A 46 12.66 -10.25 0.00
C GLY A 46 12.18 -8.80 -0.19
N ALA A 47 10.96 -8.48 0.23
CA ALA A 47 10.40 -7.12 0.17
C ALA A 47 11.07 -6.16 1.16
N ARG A 48 11.78 -6.65 2.18
CA ARG A 48 12.53 -5.80 3.14
C ARG A 48 13.79 -5.20 2.53
N ARG A 49 14.38 -5.89 1.55
CA ARG A 49 15.68 -5.52 0.95
C ARG A 49 15.56 -4.94 -0.46
N SER A 50 14.43 -5.10 -1.12
CA SER A 50 14.24 -4.65 -2.50
C SER A 50 12.89 -3.98 -2.70
N LEU A 51 12.92 -2.72 -3.16
CA LEU A 51 11.72 -1.97 -3.53
C LEU A 51 10.95 -2.68 -4.66
N ARG A 52 11.66 -3.25 -5.65
CA ARG A 52 11.05 -4.03 -6.72
C ARG A 52 10.26 -5.21 -6.17
N ARG A 53 10.84 -5.99 -5.24
CA ARG A 53 10.14 -7.10 -4.56
C ARG A 53 8.97 -6.63 -3.70
N LEU A 54 9.08 -5.45 -3.08
CA LEU A 54 7.98 -4.83 -2.33
C LEU A 54 6.81 -4.43 -3.25
N LEU A 55 7.14 -3.96 -4.45
CA LEU A 55 6.16 -3.58 -5.46
C LEU A 55 5.71 -4.76 -6.33
N GLU A 56 6.19 -5.99 -6.12
CA GLU A 56 5.71 -7.17 -6.86
C GLU A 56 4.25 -7.50 -6.52
N LYS A 57 3.56 -8.14 -7.48
CA LYS A 57 2.13 -8.45 -7.36
C LYS A 57 1.81 -9.24 -6.08
N GLU A 58 2.66 -10.18 -5.70
CA GLU A 58 2.46 -11.02 -4.51
C GLU A 58 2.53 -10.19 -3.22
N ALA A 59 3.57 -9.36 -3.07
CA ALA A 59 3.74 -8.49 -1.91
C ALA A 59 2.59 -7.47 -1.81
N LEU A 60 2.20 -6.86 -2.94
CA LEU A 60 1.09 -5.92 -2.98
C LEU A 60 -0.27 -6.57 -2.73
N ALA A 61 -0.51 -7.78 -3.22
CA ALA A 61 -1.73 -8.54 -2.91
C ALA A 61 -1.84 -8.85 -1.41
N ARG A 62 -0.72 -9.23 -0.78
CA ARG A 62 -0.67 -9.51 0.66
C ARG A 62 -0.86 -8.23 1.48
N TYR A 63 -0.23 -7.14 1.06
CA TYR A 63 -0.45 -5.81 1.61
C TYR A 63 -1.92 -5.38 1.55
N LEU A 64 -2.57 -5.53 0.40
CA LEU A 64 -3.97 -5.13 0.22
C LEU A 64 -4.92 -5.94 1.11
N ARG A 65 -4.73 -7.26 1.24
CA ARG A 65 -5.49 -8.07 2.20
C ARG A 65 -5.31 -7.60 3.65
N LEU A 66 -4.09 -7.21 4.03
CA LEU A 66 -3.81 -6.65 5.37
C LEU A 66 -4.41 -5.24 5.56
N ALA A 67 -4.49 -4.45 4.49
CA ALA A 67 -5.10 -3.13 4.50
C ALA A 67 -6.63 -3.21 4.60
N GLU A 68 -7.26 -4.12 3.85
CA GLU A 68 -8.70 -4.37 3.83
C GLU A 68 -9.22 -4.91 5.16
N SER A 69 -8.48 -5.84 5.78
CA SER A 69 -8.79 -6.39 7.11
C SER A 69 -8.60 -5.37 8.24
N GLY A 70 -8.16 -4.14 7.95
CA GLY A 70 -7.90 -3.11 8.95
C GLY A 70 -6.67 -3.38 9.83
N ALA A 71 -5.96 -4.49 9.62
CA ALA A 71 -4.81 -4.87 10.42
C ALA A 71 -3.74 -3.77 10.43
N LEU A 72 -3.55 -3.04 9.32
CA LEU A 72 -2.54 -1.98 9.20
C LEU A 72 -2.92 -0.63 9.85
N ARG A 73 -4.05 -0.51 10.57
CA ARG A 73 -4.38 0.69 11.36
C ARG A 73 -3.71 0.64 12.74
N ALA A 74 -3.25 1.80 13.20
CA ALA A 74 -2.59 1.98 14.50
C ALA A 74 -3.54 1.92 15.70
N ARG A 75 -4.85 2.15 15.49
CA ARG A 75 -5.89 1.96 16.51
C ARG A 75 -6.66 0.67 16.24
N GLN A 76 -6.53 -0.27 17.16
CA GLN A 76 -7.31 -1.50 17.26
C GLN A 76 -8.68 -1.18 17.87
N ALA A 77 -9.45 -0.34 17.19
CA ALA A 77 -10.86 -0.13 17.52
C ALA A 77 -11.68 -0.74 16.39
N ALA A 78 -12.78 -1.39 16.74
CA ALA A 78 -13.76 -2.03 15.86
C ALA A 78 -14.35 -1.05 14.83
N TYR A 79 -13.54 -0.63 13.86
CA TYR A 79 -13.95 0.23 12.76
C TYR A 79 -14.46 -0.64 11.62
N PRO A 80 -15.54 -0.23 10.94
CA PRO A 80 -16.02 -0.93 9.75
C PRO A 80 -14.90 -1.07 8.71
N PRO A 81 -14.99 -2.09 7.81
CA PRO A 81 -14.02 -2.28 6.74
C PRO A 81 -13.72 -0.96 6.03
N THR A 82 -12.44 -0.71 5.73
CA THR A 82 -12.01 0.57 5.14
C THR A 82 -12.87 0.93 3.94
N SER A 83 -13.39 2.16 3.93
CA SER A 83 -14.27 2.67 2.87
C SER A 83 -13.65 2.47 1.49
N GLN A 84 -14.48 2.13 0.50
CA GLN A 84 -14.06 1.88 -0.88
C GLN A 84 -13.17 3.00 -1.44
N ALA A 85 -13.53 4.27 -1.20
CA ALA A 85 -12.73 5.43 -1.62
C ALA A 85 -11.30 5.43 -1.06
N THR A 86 -11.08 4.92 0.17
CA THR A 86 -9.74 4.79 0.75
C THR A 86 -8.94 3.67 0.08
N ASN A 87 -9.60 2.56 -0.27
CA ASN A 87 -8.97 1.46 -1.00
C ASN A 87 -8.60 1.86 -2.44
N GLU A 88 -9.47 2.60 -3.12
CA GLU A 88 -9.21 3.16 -4.45
C GLU A 88 -8.04 4.15 -4.42
N ALA A 89 -8.00 5.07 -3.46
CA ALA A 89 -6.87 5.98 -3.30
C ALA A 89 -5.54 5.24 -3.06
N ARG A 90 -5.56 4.14 -2.29
CA ARG A 90 -4.38 3.28 -2.11
C ARG A 90 -3.95 2.63 -3.41
N LEU A 91 -4.89 2.04 -4.16
CA LEU A 91 -4.59 1.40 -5.45
C LEU A 91 -3.97 2.38 -6.42
N GLN A 92 -4.55 3.58 -6.55
CA GLN A 92 -3.96 4.62 -7.39
C GLN A 92 -2.53 4.98 -6.94
N CYS A 93 -2.25 5.01 -5.64
CA CYS A 93 -0.91 5.29 -5.13
C CYS A 93 0.07 4.17 -5.49
N LEU A 94 -0.35 2.92 -5.35
CA LEU A 94 0.46 1.77 -5.74
C LEU A 94 0.72 1.74 -7.25
N ASP A 95 -0.27 2.08 -8.07
CA ASP A 95 -0.11 2.19 -9.52
C ASP A 95 0.87 3.29 -9.90
N LEU A 96 0.80 4.45 -9.23
CA LEU A 96 1.77 5.53 -9.43
C LEU A 96 3.19 5.07 -9.10
N LEU A 97 3.39 4.42 -7.94
CA LEU A 97 4.69 3.90 -7.54
C LEU A 97 5.23 2.86 -8.53
N ARG A 98 4.39 1.94 -9.00
CA ARG A 98 4.76 0.95 -10.01
C ARG A 98 5.14 1.60 -11.33
N LYS A 99 4.35 2.56 -11.81
CA LYS A 99 4.64 3.31 -13.03
C LYS A 99 5.98 4.03 -12.95
N THR A 100 6.24 4.75 -11.85
CA THR A 100 7.52 5.44 -11.63
C THR A 100 8.70 4.47 -11.59
N HIS A 101 8.50 3.25 -11.11
CA HIS A 101 9.50 2.19 -11.09
C HIS A 101 9.55 1.34 -12.39
N GLY A 102 8.82 1.73 -13.44
CA GLY A 102 8.80 0.99 -14.72
C GLY A 102 8.11 -0.38 -14.65
N LEU A 103 7.30 -0.63 -13.62
CA LEU A 103 6.51 -1.85 -13.46
C LEU A 103 5.12 -1.66 -14.09
N PRO A 104 4.53 -2.72 -14.70
CA PRO A 104 3.19 -2.65 -15.27
C PRO A 104 2.16 -2.33 -14.16
N PRO A 105 1.05 -1.64 -14.46
CA PRO A 105 0.03 -1.32 -13.48
C PRO A 105 -0.57 -2.57 -12.84
N ILE A 106 -1.02 -2.44 -11.59
CA ILE A 106 -1.51 -3.57 -10.82
C ILE A 106 -2.98 -3.85 -11.13
N ARG A 107 -3.24 -4.73 -12.11
CA ARG A 107 -4.56 -5.36 -12.24
C ARG A 107 -4.70 -6.48 -11.20
N LEU A 108 -4.88 -6.09 -9.95
CA LEU A 108 -5.60 -6.95 -9.02
C LEU A 108 -7.08 -6.77 -9.40
N GLY A 109 -7.79 -7.88 -9.63
CA GLY A 109 -9.19 -7.84 -10.06
C GLY A 109 -10.01 -6.88 -9.19
N PRO A 110 -11.12 -6.34 -9.72
CA PRO A 110 -11.90 -5.33 -9.00
C PRO A 110 -12.11 -5.79 -7.57
N VAL A 111 -11.78 -4.92 -6.61
CA VAL A 111 -12.26 -5.00 -5.23
C VAL A 111 -13.70 -5.46 -5.36
N ALA A 112 -13.97 -6.69 -4.90
CA ALA A 112 -15.25 -7.32 -5.15
C ALA A 112 -16.32 -6.29 -4.81
N LYS A 113 -17.14 -5.94 -5.80
CA LYS A 113 -18.41 -5.27 -5.54
C LYS A 113 -19.16 -6.23 -4.62
N VAL A 114 -18.97 -6.11 -3.32
CA VAL A 114 -19.98 -6.54 -2.37
C VAL A 114 -21.13 -5.60 -2.65
N ASN A 115 -22.04 -6.06 -3.50
CA ASN A 115 -23.37 -5.51 -3.64
C ASN A 115 -23.95 -5.45 -2.23
N LEU A 116 -23.85 -4.30 -1.56
CA LEU A 116 -24.88 -3.92 -0.62
C LEU A 116 -26.10 -3.58 -1.48
N GLY A 117 -26.91 -4.61 -1.74
CA GLY A 117 -28.27 -4.40 -2.17
C GLY A 117 -28.96 -3.58 -1.09
N CYS A 118 -29.29 -2.33 -1.40
CA CYS A 118 -30.33 -1.61 -0.70
C CYS A 118 -31.65 -2.30 -1.07
N ARG A 119 -32.27 -2.95 -0.08
CA ARG A 119 -33.70 -3.24 -0.10
C ARG A 119 -34.48 -1.94 0.08
#